data_AF-A0AAW4PG26-F1
#
_entry.id   AF-A0AAW4PG26-F1
#
_cell.length_a   1.000
_cell.length_b   1.000
_cell.length_c   1.000
_cell.angle_alpha   90.00
_cell.angle_beta   90.00
_cell.angle_gamma   90.00
#
_symmetry.space_group_name_H-M   'P 1'
#
loop_
_entity.id
_entity.type
_entity.pdbx_description
1 polymer ?
#
loop_
_entity_poly.entity_id
_entity_poly.type
_entity_poly.pdbx_seq_one_letter_code
_entity_poly.pdbx_strand_id
1 'polypeptide(L)'
;MAQGPVRKLRSERARLERYGADGKLPRETTEALLEWSSALHPEESEATYVTPDGEAKTFAVSTVQTYLRSIRKVAVRAIPDLCSLDPSEFNDAMDAMHTGENPHVKDCGLAKRTLAIAQSAARTFVWYFDIASPAEITVYSEQPKSGHDDSEVFLRRDVQALRQHVDGPRNRALLELLLNTGQRISAIQGLRIRDIDLEHGTFSLNTDREGLKGAARRVNRRPLLGAQWALTNWLEVHPRMSSSVIPITTTRN
;
A
#
# COMPACT_ATOMS: atom_id res chain seq x y z
N MET A 1 -5.91 -14.53 4.75
CA MET A 1 -4.57 -13.94 4.54
C MET A 1 -4.68 -12.77 3.58
N ALA A 2 -4.10 -11.60 3.89
CA ALA A 2 -4.08 -10.47 2.96
C ALA A 2 -3.35 -10.85 1.67
N GLN A 3 -3.96 -10.60 0.51
CA GLN A 3 -3.32 -10.90 -0.78
C GLN A 3 -2.06 -10.03 -0.97
N GLY A 4 -0.97 -10.64 -1.40
CA GLY A 4 0.29 -9.94 -1.72
C GLY A 4 0.15 -8.99 -2.92
N PRO A 5 1.06 -8.02 -3.07
CA PRO A 5 1.05 -7.02 -4.16
C PRO A 5 0.90 -7.63 -5.56
N VAL A 6 1.67 -8.68 -5.87
CA VAL A 6 1.62 -9.39 -7.16
C VAL A 6 0.21 -9.93 -7.45
N ARG A 7 -0.41 -10.62 -6.48
CA ARG A 7 -1.77 -11.16 -6.65
C ARG A 7 -2.80 -10.05 -6.85
N LYS A 8 -2.65 -8.92 -6.17
CA LYS A 8 -3.53 -7.75 -6.34
C LYS A 8 -3.37 -7.13 -7.72
N LEU A 9 -2.14 -6.97 -8.22
CA LEU A 9 -1.89 -6.46 -9.58
C LEU A 9 -2.53 -7.38 -10.62
N ARG A 10 -2.28 -8.69 -10.53
CA ARG A 10 -2.89 -9.69 -11.42
C ARG A 10 -4.42 -9.60 -11.40
N SER A 11 -5.03 -9.45 -10.22
CA SER A 11 -6.47 -9.30 -10.11
C SER A 11 -7.02 -8.01 -10.72
N GLU A 12 -6.25 -6.91 -10.69
CA GLU A 12 -6.68 -5.65 -11.34
C GLU A 12 -6.51 -5.73 -12.87
N ARG A 13 -5.44 -6.36 -13.38
CA ARG A 13 -5.27 -6.61 -14.83
C ARG A 13 -6.38 -7.49 -15.39
N ALA A 14 -6.67 -8.62 -14.73
CA ALA A 14 -7.79 -9.48 -15.11
C ALA A 14 -9.16 -8.77 -15.04
N ARG A 15 -9.28 -7.69 -14.24
CA ARG A 15 -10.50 -6.86 -14.23
C ARG A 15 -10.56 -5.94 -15.46
N LEU A 16 -9.43 -5.38 -15.89
CA LEU A 16 -9.36 -4.55 -17.10
C LEU A 16 -9.69 -5.36 -18.36
N GLU A 17 -9.14 -6.57 -18.49
CA GLU A 17 -9.45 -7.48 -19.58
C GLU A 17 -10.97 -7.73 -19.68
N ARG A 18 -11.62 -8.03 -18.55
CA ARG A 18 -13.09 -8.16 -18.51
C ARG A 18 -13.81 -6.87 -18.88
N TYR A 19 -13.34 -5.71 -18.44
CA TYR A 19 -13.98 -4.44 -18.77
C TYR A 19 -13.90 -4.12 -20.27
N GLY A 20 -12.82 -4.51 -20.94
CA GLY A 20 -12.70 -4.39 -22.39
C GLY A 20 -13.62 -5.39 -23.10
N ALA A 21 -13.66 -6.64 -22.65
CA ALA A 21 -14.51 -7.68 -23.23
C ALA A 21 -16.01 -7.38 -23.07
N ASP A 22 -16.43 -6.87 -21.90
CA ASP A 22 -17.82 -6.55 -21.58
C ASP A 22 -18.24 -5.16 -22.12
N GLY A 23 -17.35 -4.43 -22.79
CA GLY A 23 -17.61 -3.08 -23.32
C GLY A 23 -17.80 -1.99 -22.25
N LYS A 24 -17.42 -2.27 -21.00
CA LYS A 24 -17.52 -1.30 -19.89
C LYS A 24 -16.50 -0.17 -20.01
N LEU A 25 -15.38 -0.42 -20.67
CA LEU A 25 -14.40 0.59 -21.07
C LEU A 25 -14.06 0.37 -22.55
N PRO A 26 -13.69 1.43 -23.29
CA PRO A 26 -13.16 1.30 -24.64
C PRO A 26 -11.98 0.33 -24.67
N ARG A 27 -11.94 -0.52 -25.70
CA ARG A 27 -10.88 -1.54 -25.86
C ARG A 27 -9.49 -0.92 -25.85
N GLU A 28 -9.32 0.17 -26.59
CA GLU A 28 -8.08 0.96 -26.68
C GLU A 28 -7.60 1.42 -25.30
N THR A 29 -8.51 1.96 -24.48
CA THR A 29 -8.18 2.35 -23.10
C THR A 29 -7.78 1.14 -22.24
N THR A 30 -8.45 0.00 -22.38
CA THR A 30 -8.07 -1.20 -21.62
C THR A 30 -6.73 -1.78 -22.03
N GLU A 31 -6.43 -1.81 -23.33
CA GLU A 31 -5.15 -2.26 -23.89
C GLU A 31 -4.02 -1.31 -23.43
N ALA A 32 -4.21 0.00 -23.55
CA ALA A 32 -3.26 1.02 -23.10
C ALA A 32 -2.95 0.91 -21.60
N LEU A 33 -3.97 0.69 -20.76
CA LEU A 33 -3.77 0.51 -19.31
C LEU A 33 -2.99 -0.76 -18.98
N LEU A 34 -3.19 -1.86 -19.72
CA LEU A 34 -2.45 -3.10 -19.53
C LEU A 34 -0.98 -2.94 -19.95
N GLU A 35 -0.74 -2.33 -21.11
CA GLU A 35 0.59 -2.02 -21.62
C GLU A 35 1.36 -1.12 -20.64
N TRP A 36 0.78 0.03 -20.29
CA TRP A 36 1.39 0.96 -19.34
C TRP A 36 1.65 0.31 -17.98
N SER A 37 0.75 -0.55 -17.49
CA SER A 37 1.00 -1.27 -16.23
C SER A 37 2.19 -2.23 -16.32
N SER A 38 2.48 -2.76 -17.50
CA SER A 38 3.63 -3.64 -17.76
C SER A 38 4.90 -2.81 -17.85
N ALA A 39 4.88 -1.69 -18.57
CA ALA A 39 6.02 -0.77 -18.68
C ALA A 39 6.50 -0.18 -17.33
N LEU A 40 5.59 -0.02 -16.36
CA LEU A 40 5.93 0.40 -15.00
C LEU A 40 6.45 -0.76 -14.11
N HIS A 41 6.23 -2.01 -14.51
CA HIS A 41 6.50 -3.19 -13.70
C HIS A 41 8.00 -3.51 -13.66
N PRO A 42 8.56 -3.88 -12.50
CA PRO A 42 10.01 -4.06 -12.36
C PRO A 42 10.59 -5.27 -13.06
N GLU A 43 9.77 -6.27 -13.36
CA GLU A 43 10.20 -7.58 -13.85
C GLU A 43 9.56 -7.96 -15.20
N GLU A 44 8.75 -7.08 -15.78
CA GLU A 44 8.01 -7.36 -17.03
C GLU A 44 8.38 -6.25 -18.05
N SER A 45 9.55 -6.35 -18.69
CA SER A 45 10.03 -5.28 -19.58
C SER A 45 10.10 -5.72 -21.05
N GLU A 46 8.99 -5.62 -21.77
CA GLU A 46 9.05 -5.40 -23.23
C GLU A 46 9.30 -3.92 -23.54
N ALA A 47 8.81 -3.02 -22.67
CA ALA A 47 9.08 -1.58 -22.71
C ALA A 47 9.48 -1.08 -21.30
N THR A 48 10.32 -0.05 -21.23
CA THR A 48 10.74 0.57 -19.97
C THR A 48 10.17 1.97 -19.87
N TYR A 49 9.48 2.29 -18.77
CA TYR A 49 9.08 3.66 -18.51
C TYR A 49 10.29 4.57 -18.30
N VAL A 50 10.38 5.62 -19.12
CA VAL A 50 11.38 6.69 -19.01
C VAL A 50 10.68 7.93 -18.46
N THR A 51 11.30 8.64 -17.51
CA THR A 51 10.74 9.88 -16.96
C THR A 51 10.90 11.06 -17.93
N PRO A 52 10.22 12.19 -17.67
CA PRO A 52 10.46 13.44 -18.40
C PRO A 52 11.93 13.89 -18.44
N ASP A 53 12.71 13.52 -17.42
CA ASP A 53 14.14 13.83 -17.33
C ASP A 53 15.04 12.85 -18.12
N GLY A 54 14.44 11.88 -18.82
CA GLY A 54 15.18 10.88 -19.61
C GLY A 54 15.70 9.69 -18.81
N GLU A 55 15.34 9.57 -17.53
CA GLU A 55 15.81 8.47 -16.67
C GLU A 55 14.84 7.28 -16.70
N ALA A 56 15.38 6.08 -16.90
CA ALA A 56 14.61 4.85 -16.73
C ALA A 56 14.16 4.73 -15.27
N LYS A 57 12.85 4.58 -15.04
CA LYS A 57 12.29 4.50 -13.69
C LYS A 57 11.42 3.27 -13.51
N THR A 58 11.82 2.47 -12.54
CA THR A 58 11.10 1.26 -12.15
C THR A 58 10.26 1.51 -10.90
N PHE A 59 9.03 0.99 -10.87
CA PHE A 59 8.13 1.14 -9.73
C PHE A 59 8.03 -0.16 -8.93
N ALA A 60 7.75 -0.05 -7.63
CA ALA A 60 7.38 -1.24 -6.85
C ALA A 60 6.04 -1.80 -7.37
N VAL A 61 5.87 -3.12 -7.38
CA VAL A 61 4.63 -3.81 -7.82
C VAL A 61 3.38 -3.24 -7.14
N SER A 62 3.47 -2.91 -5.85
CA SER A 62 2.36 -2.28 -5.10
C SER A 62 1.99 -0.88 -5.63
N THR A 63 2.97 -0.13 -6.11
CA THR A 63 2.76 1.19 -6.71
C THR A 63 2.08 1.05 -8.06
N VAL A 64 2.56 0.15 -8.93
CA VAL A 64 1.92 -0.19 -10.21
C VAL A 64 0.46 -0.59 -10.00
N GLN A 65 0.20 -1.50 -9.07
CA GLN A 65 -1.16 -1.92 -8.72
C GLN A 65 -2.03 -0.74 -8.27
N THR A 66 -1.47 0.15 -7.44
CA THR A 66 -2.19 1.31 -6.92
C THR A 66 -2.52 2.30 -8.04
N TYR A 67 -1.55 2.59 -8.89
CA TYR A 67 -1.68 3.47 -10.05
C TYR A 67 -2.72 2.93 -11.03
N LEU A 68 -2.58 1.67 -11.45
CA LEU A 68 -3.53 0.98 -12.34
C LEU A 68 -4.96 1.01 -11.81
N ARG A 69 -5.13 0.69 -10.52
CA ARG A 69 -6.45 0.72 -9.88
C ARG A 69 -7.04 2.13 -9.85
N SER A 70 -6.23 3.14 -9.59
CA SER A 70 -6.68 4.53 -9.47
C SER A 70 -7.09 5.08 -10.83
N ILE A 71 -6.25 4.96 -11.86
CA ILE A 71 -6.56 5.46 -13.20
C ILE A 71 -7.77 4.71 -13.81
N ARG A 72 -7.88 3.38 -13.63
CA ARG A 72 -9.07 2.62 -14.05
C ARG A 72 -10.35 3.16 -13.42
N LYS A 73 -10.30 3.59 -12.15
CA LYS A 73 -11.47 4.18 -11.50
C LYS A 73 -11.82 5.53 -12.10
N VAL A 74 -10.84 6.34 -12.47
CA VAL A 74 -11.11 7.59 -13.21
C VAL A 74 -11.80 7.27 -14.54
N ALA A 75 -11.26 6.28 -15.29
CA ALA A 75 -11.82 5.91 -16.58
C ALA A 75 -13.29 5.51 -16.49
N VAL A 76 -13.63 4.67 -15.51
CA VAL A 76 -15.01 4.20 -15.31
C VAL A 76 -15.96 5.31 -14.83
N ARG A 77 -15.46 6.34 -14.13
CA ARG A 77 -16.30 7.31 -13.43
C ARG A 77 -16.47 8.63 -14.17
N ALA A 78 -15.55 8.95 -15.07
CA ALA A 78 -15.46 10.27 -15.67
C ALA A 78 -14.92 10.25 -17.10
N ILE A 79 -13.81 9.54 -17.36
CA ILE A 79 -13.07 9.69 -18.63
C ILE A 79 -12.82 8.33 -19.28
N PRO A 80 -13.83 7.72 -19.93
CA PRO A 80 -13.70 6.36 -20.48
C PRO A 80 -12.60 6.24 -21.52
N ASP A 81 -12.40 7.26 -22.35
CA ASP A 81 -11.32 7.31 -23.33
C ASP A 81 -10.10 8.05 -22.75
N LEU A 82 -9.15 7.27 -22.22
CA LEU A 82 -7.92 7.84 -21.68
C LEU A 82 -6.87 8.15 -22.75
N CYS A 83 -7.00 7.60 -23.97
CA CYS A 83 -5.99 7.76 -25.02
C CYS A 83 -6.08 9.14 -25.69
N SER A 84 -7.24 9.77 -25.60
CA SER A 84 -7.52 11.14 -26.07
C SER A 84 -7.69 12.13 -24.91
N LEU A 85 -7.16 11.80 -23.73
CA LEU A 85 -7.37 12.58 -22.50
C LEU A 85 -6.89 14.03 -22.63
N ASP A 86 -7.81 14.98 -22.41
CA ASP A 86 -7.50 16.39 -22.25
C ASP A 86 -7.11 16.70 -20.78
N PRO A 87 -5.97 17.35 -20.52
CA PRO A 87 -5.54 17.66 -19.15
C PRO A 87 -6.50 18.55 -18.36
N SER A 88 -7.20 19.50 -19.02
CA SER A 88 -8.18 20.36 -18.37
C SER A 88 -9.38 19.54 -17.93
N GLU A 89 -9.94 18.71 -18.82
CA GLU A 89 -11.05 17.81 -18.50
C GLU A 89 -10.69 16.85 -17.37
N PHE A 90 -9.45 16.35 -17.36
CA PHE A 90 -8.97 15.50 -16.27
C PHE A 90 -8.94 16.24 -14.93
N ASN A 91 -8.43 17.47 -14.91
CA ASN A 91 -8.36 18.28 -13.69
C ASN A 91 -9.77 18.60 -13.17
N ASP A 92 -10.69 19.00 -14.06
CA ASP A 92 -12.10 19.27 -13.73
C ASP A 92 -12.79 18.01 -13.18
N ALA A 93 -12.52 16.83 -13.76
CA ALA A 93 -13.04 15.56 -13.26
C ALA A 93 -12.49 15.21 -11.86
N MET A 94 -11.25 15.59 -11.54
CA MET A 94 -10.71 15.42 -10.18
C MET A 94 -11.44 16.33 -9.19
N ASP A 95 -11.66 17.60 -9.54
CA ASP A 95 -12.39 18.56 -8.72
C ASP A 95 -13.84 18.11 -8.48
N ALA A 96 -14.55 17.69 -9.52
CA ALA A 96 -15.92 17.15 -9.39
C ALA A 96 -15.96 15.89 -8.49
N MET A 97 -14.95 15.01 -8.57
CA MET A 97 -14.84 13.88 -7.64
C MET A 97 -14.45 14.30 -6.22
N HIS A 98 -13.77 15.43 -6.05
CA HIS A 98 -13.40 15.96 -4.73
C HIS A 98 -14.58 16.64 -4.03
N THR A 99 -15.38 17.40 -4.77
CA THR A 99 -16.55 18.15 -4.26
C THR A 99 -17.76 17.25 -4.06
N GLY A 100 -17.82 16.10 -4.74
CA GLY A 100 -18.97 15.20 -4.71
C GLY A 100 -19.96 15.43 -5.87
N GLU A 101 -19.65 16.36 -6.78
CA GLU A 101 -20.46 16.64 -7.97
C GLU A 101 -20.43 15.48 -9.00
N ASN A 102 -19.40 14.63 -8.98
CA ASN A 102 -19.36 13.44 -9.82
C ASN A 102 -20.38 12.38 -9.31
N PRO A 103 -21.33 11.93 -10.15
CA PRO A 103 -22.42 11.03 -9.73
C PRO A 103 -21.95 9.62 -9.33
N HIS A 104 -20.69 9.27 -9.61
CA HIS A 104 -20.10 7.98 -9.27
C HIS A 104 -19.23 8.01 -8.00
N VAL A 105 -19.26 9.12 -7.25
CA VAL A 105 -18.66 9.23 -5.91
C VAL A 105 -19.73 9.55 -4.87
N LYS A 106 -19.35 9.65 -3.60
CA LYS A 106 -20.28 10.05 -2.53
C LYS A 106 -20.47 11.56 -2.56
N ASP A 107 -21.58 12.05 -2.05
CA ASP A 107 -21.90 13.49 -1.99
C ASP A 107 -20.85 14.32 -1.23
N CYS A 108 -20.15 13.72 -0.26
CA CYS A 108 -19.03 14.36 0.44
C CYS A 108 -17.69 14.28 -0.31
N GLY A 109 -17.70 13.77 -1.53
CA GLY A 109 -16.57 13.61 -2.42
C GLY A 109 -15.52 12.60 -1.95
N LEU A 110 -14.37 12.64 -2.64
CA LEU A 110 -13.18 11.86 -2.32
C LEU A 110 -12.13 12.73 -1.64
N ALA A 111 -11.40 12.13 -0.70
CA ALA A 111 -10.27 12.81 -0.05
C ALA A 111 -9.18 13.17 -1.08
N LYS A 112 -8.63 14.39 -0.97
CA LYS A 112 -7.55 14.90 -1.85
C LYS A 112 -6.39 13.92 -1.99
N ARG A 113 -6.00 13.24 -0.92
CA ARG A 113 -4.95 12.21 -0.94
C ARG A 113 -5.26 11.06 -1.89
N THR A 114 -6.53 10.64 -1.97
CA THR A 114 -6.96 9.57 -2.89
C THR A 114 -6.84 10.05 -4.34
N LEU A 115 -7.20 11.30 -4.61
CA LEU A 115 -7.14 11.91 -5.94
C LEU A 115 -5.71 12.23 -6.37
N ALA A 116 -4.84 12.65 -5.45
CA ALA A 116 -3.41 12.88 -5.69
C ALA A 116 -2.70 11.63 -6.23
N ILE A 117 -3.13 10.43 -5.79
CA ILE A 117 -2.64 9.16 -6.34
C ILE A 117 -3.09 8.98 -7.80
N ALA A 118 -4.34 9.31 -8.12
CA ALA A 118 -4.84 9.25 -9.49
C ALA A 118 -4.16 10.28 -10.40
N GLN A 119 -3.97 11.51 -9.94
CA GLN A 119 -3.25 12.58 -10.64
C GLN A 119 -1.79 12.18 -10.90
N SER A 120 -1.11 11.61 -9.90
CA SER A 120 0.27 11.10 -10.07
C SER A 120 0.35 9.95 -11.07
N ALA A 121 -0.66 9.06 -11.08
CA ALA A 121 -0.76 7.99 -12.06
C ALA A 121 -1.02 8.54 -13.48
N ALA A 122 -1.93 9.50 -13.62
CA ALA A 122 -2.25 10.15 -14.88
C ALA A 122 -1.02 10.84 -15.48
N ARG A 123 -0.22 11.56 -14.69
CA ARG A 123 1.06 12.14 -15.13
C ARG A 123 1.98 11.12 -15.80
N THR A 124 2.10 9.93 -15.22
CA THR A 124 2.93 8.88 -15.82
C THR A 124 2.28 8.25 -17.05
N PHE A 125 0.95 8.22 -17.12
CA PHE A 125 0.21 7.67 -18.25
C PHE A 125 0.29 8.59 -19.47
N VAL A 126 -0.04 9.88 -19.31
CA VAL A 126 -0.01 10.86 -20.40
C VAL A 126 1.40 11.06 -20.96
N TRP A 127 2.42 10.95 -20.09
CA TRP A 127 3.81 10.95 -20.53
C TRP A 127 4.16 9.72 -21.37
N TYR A 128 3.79 8.53 -20.89
CA TYR A 128 4.19 7.28 -21.53
C TYR A 128 3.62 7.14 -22.95
N PHE A 129 2.40 7.63 -23.16
CA PHE A 129 1.73 7.61 -24.46
C PHE A 129 1.89 8.91 -25.27
N ASP A 130 2.73 9.86 -24.82
CA ASP A 130 2.93 11.15 -25.48
C ASP A 130 1.63 11.93 -25.76
N ILE A 131 0.68 11.87 -24.82
CA ILE A 131 -0.64 12.50 -24.93
C ILE A 131 -0.57 13.98 -24.59
N ALA A 132 0.11 14.31 -23.49
CA ALA A 132 0.22 15.67 -22.96
C ALA A 132 1.44 15.80 -22.04
N SER A 133 1.83 17.04 -21.73
CA SER A 133 2.87 17.28 -20.74
C SER A 133 2.36 16.89 -19.35
N PRO A 134 3.14 16.14 -18.55
CA PRO A 134 2.76 15.83 -17.17
C PRO A 134 2.57 17.08 -16.31
N ALA A 135 3.18 18.21 -16.67
CA ALA A 135 3.01 19.47 -15.96
C ALA A 135 1.57 19.99 -15.99
N GLU A 136 0.77 19.60 -16.98
CA GLU A 136 -0.61 20.06 -17.19
C GLU A 136 -1.61 19.33 -16.27
N ILE A 137 -1.25 18.15 -15.75
CA ILE A 137 -2.04 17.45 -14.74
C ILE A 137 -1.71 18.03 -13.36
N THR A 138 -2.69 18.72 -12.76
CA THR A 138 -2.57 19.29 -11.42
C THR A 138 -2.61 18.18 -10.39
N VAL A 139 -1.63 18.14 -9.48
CA VAL A 139 -1.63 17.21 -8.36
C VAL A 139 -2.01 17.97 -7.10
N TYR A 140 -3.04 17.52 -6.38
CA TYR A 140 -3.30 18.05 -5.06
C TYR A 140 -2.08 17.85 -4.17
N SER A 141 -1.55 18.95 -3.63
CA SER A 141 -0.46 18.89 -2.67
C SER A 141 -0.92 18.20 -1.40
N GLU A 142 -0.09 17.29 -0.87
CA GLU A 142 -0.23 16.88 0.52
C GLU A 142 0.05 18.13 1.38
N GLN A 143 -0.93 18.60 2.15
CA GLN A 143 -0.61 19.58 3.18
C GLN A 143 0.45 18.98 4.11
N PRO A 144 1.50 19.72 4.50
CA PRO A 144 2.59 19.19 5.33
C PRO A 144 2.19 18.97 6.80
N LYS A 145 0.91 19.07 7.16
CA LYS A 145 0.49 18.69 8.51
C LYS A 145 0.43 17.18 8.58
N SER A 146 1.21 16.59 9.50
CA SER A 146 0.93 15.24 9.98
C SER A 146 -0.57 15.18 10.26
N GLY A 147 -1.31 14.43 9.43
CA GLY A 147 -2.77 14.34 9.51
C GLY A 147 -3.26 13.57 10.73
N HIS A 148 -2.46 13.52 11.77
CA HIS A 148 -2.79 12.96 13.07
C HIS A 148 -2.93 14.15 14.00
N ASP A 149 -4.17 14.43 14.39
CA ASP A 149 -4.45 15.28 15.53
C ASP A 149 -3.95 14.56 16.79
N ASP A 150 -3.44 15.29 17.78
CA ASP A 150 -3.06 14.71 19.07
C ASP A 150 -4.23 13.98 19.73
N SER A 151 -5.47 14.37 19.38
CA SER A 151 -6.71 13.68 19.77
C SER A 151 -6.86 12.26 19.18
N GLU A 152 -6.13 11.93 18.11
CA GLU A 152 -6.11 10.60 17.49
C GLU A 152 -5.04 9.68 18.09
N VAL A 153 -4.21 10.18 19.01
CA VAL A 153 -3.15 9.41 19.65
C VAL A 153 -3.63 8.87 20.99
N PHE A 154 -3.37 7.58 21.24
CA PHE A 154 -3.70 6.97 22.53
C PHE A 154 -2.95 7.66 23.68
N LEU A 155 -3.71 8.03 24.70
CA LEU A 155 -3.17 8.47 25.97
C LEU A 155 -2.74 7.27 26.81
N ARG A 156 -1.95 7.53 27.86
CA ARG A 156 -1.49 6.47 28.79
C ARG A 156 -2.64 5.65 29.36
N ARG A 157 -3.78 6.27 29.65
CA ARG A 157 -4.99 5.59 30.16
C ARG A 157 -5.59 4.64 29.12
N ASP A 158 -5.57 5.00 27.84
CA ASP A 158 -6.10 4.17 26.77
C ASP A 158 -5.20 2.96 26.54
N VAL A 159 -3.87 3.18 26.57
CA VAL A 159 -2.89 2.08 26.54
C VAL A 159 -3.08 1.11 27.71
N GLN A 160 -3.34 1.63 28.91
CA GLN A 160 -3.61 0.78 30.07
C GLN A 160 -4.93 0.02 29.92
N ALA A 161 -5.98 0.65 29.39
CA ALA A 161 -7.25 0.00 29.10
C ALA A 161 -7.08 -1.13 28.06
N LEU A 162 -6.31 -0.89 26.98
CA LEU A 162 -5.97 -1.93 25.99
C LEU A 162 -5.26 -3.12 26.65
N ARG A 163 -4.30 -2.85 27.55
CA ARG A 163 -3.59 -3.90 28.30
C ARG A 163 -4.51 -4.69 29.23
N GLN A 164 -5.54 -4.08 29.80
CA GLN A 164 -6.49 -4.74 30.68
C GLN A 164 -7.51 -5.62 29.94
N HIS A 165 -7.86 -5.26 28.70
CA HIS A 165 -8.89 -5.94 27.92
C HIS A 165 -8.33 -6.86 26.83
N VAL A 166 -7.01 -6.94 26.68
CA VAL A 166 -6.40 -7.85 25.70
C VAL A 166 -6.34 -9.27 26.27
N ASP A 167 -7.15 -10.14 25.68
CA ASP A 167 -7.20 -11.54 26.08
C ASP A 167 -6.20 -12.39 25.30
N GLY A 168 -5.56 -13.30 26.03
CA GLY A 168 -4.69 -14.34 25.49
C GLY A 168 -3.24 -13.89 25.23
N PRO A 169 -2.28 -14.81 25.42
CA PRO A 169 -0.85 -14.49 25.39
C PRO A 169 -0.37 -13.99 24.01
N ARG A 170 -0.93 -14.53 22.91
CA ARG A 170 -0.63 -14.05 21.55
C ARG A 170 -0.99 -12.58 21.37
N ASN A 171 -2.24 -12.22 21.68
CA ASN A 171 -2.72 -10.87 21.45
C ASN A 171 -1.97 -9.88 22.36
N ARG A 172 -1.66 -10.29 23.60
CA ARG A 172 -0.82 -9.49 24.50
C ARG A 172 0.58 -9.27 23.93
N ALA A 173 1.24 -10.30 23.41
CA ALA A 173 2.55 -10.16 22.77
C ALA A 173 2.51 -9.21 21.56
N LEU A 174 1.47 -9.30 20.72
CA LEU A 174 1.32 -8.40 19.56
C LEU A 174 1.07 -6.95 19.97
N LEU A 175 0.22 -6.73 20.99
CA LEU A 175 -0.02 -5.39 21.54
C LEU A 175 1.27 -4.78 22.07
N GLU A 176 2.02 -5.50 22.89
CA GLU A 176 3.27 -4.97 23.46
C GLU A 176 4.34 -4.75 22.40
N LEU A 177 4.44 -5.59 21.37
CA LEU A 177 5.33 -5.34 20.23
C LEU A 177 4.96 -4.04 19.52
N LEU A 178 3.68 -3.78 19.25
CA LEU A 178 3.22 -2.54 18.61
C LEU A 178 3.53 -1.30 19.46
N LEU A 179 3.20 -1.36 20.75
CA LEU A 179 3.37 -0.22 21.67
C LEU A 179 4.84 0.12 21.94
N ASN A 180 5.68 -0.89 22.12
CA ASN A 180 7.05 -0.66 22.59
C ASN A 180 8.04 -0.46 21.45
N THR A 181 7.83 -1.06 20.28
CA THR A 181 8.85 -1.05 19.20
C THR A 181 8.56 -0.04 18.09
N GLY A 182 7.34 0.51 18.04
CA GLY A 182 6.89 1.41 16.97
C GLY A 182 6.92 0.79 15.57
N GLN A 183 7.05 -0.54 15.46
CA GLN A 183 7.13 -1.21 14.17
C GLN A 183 5.77 -1.22 13.46
N ARG A 184 5.83 -1.16 12.12
CA ARG A 184 4.64 -1.35 11.29
C ARG A 184 4.06 -2.74 11.55
N ILE A 185 2.73 -2.84 11.58
CA ILE A 185 2.02 -4.12 11.74
C ILE A 185 2.50 -5.18 10.74
N SER A 186 2.80 -4.80 9.49
CA SER A 186 3.32 -5.71 8.47
C SER A 186 4.69 -6.31 8.82
N ALA A 187 5.54 -5.53 9.50
CA ALA A 187 6.84 -6.00 9.95
C ALA A 187 6.68 -7.01 11.10
N ILE A 188 5.83 -6.70 12.09
CA ILE A 188 5.50 -7.61 13.20
C ILE A 188 4.89 -8.92 12.68
N GLN A 189 3.96 -8.84 11.73
CA GLN A 189 3.36 -10.02 11.11
C GLN A 189 4.37 -10.90 10.37
N GLY A 190 5.51 -10.34 9.95
CA GLY A 190 6.57 -11.06 9.26
C GLY A 190 7.58 -11.73 10.19
N LEU A 191 7.59 -11.39 11.48
CA LEU A 191 8.52 -11.94 12.45
C LEU A 191 8.29 -13.44 12.63
N ARG A 192 9.37 -14.20 12.59
CA ARG A 192 9.42 -15.63 12.89
C ARG A 192 10.04 -15.85 14.25
N ILE A 193 9.87 -17.05 14.79
CA ILE A 193 10.47 -17.42 16.08
C ILE A 193 11.98 -17.20 16.07
N ARG A 194 12.69 -17.60 14.98
CA ARG A 194 14.15 -17.39 14.83
C ARG A 194 14.58 -15.94 14.81
N ASP A 195 13.66 -15.03 14.52
CA ASP A 195 13.97 -13.61 14.42
C ASP A 195 13.94 -12.93 15.81
N ILE A 196 13.58 -13.66 16.88
CA ILE A 196 13.51 -13.18 18.27
C ILE A 196 14.68 -13.73 19.09
N ASP A 197 15.38 -12.86 19.80
CA ASP A 197 16.43 -13.20 20.75
C ASP A 197 16.02 -12.67 22.14
N LEU A 198 15.41 -13.57 22.94
CA LEU A 198 14.92 -13.23 24.29
C LEU A 198 16.06 -13.06 25.29
N GLU A 199 17.22 -13.66 25.06
CA GLU A 199 18.39 -13.55 25.94
C GLU A 199 18.96 -12.14 25.90
N HIS A 200 19.13 -11.61 24.68
CA HIS A 200 19.65 -10.26 24.46
C HIS A 200 18.54 -9.20 24.41
N GLY A 201 17.27 -9.59 24.53
CA GLY A 201 16.13 -8.68 24.44
C GLY A 201 16.04 -7.99 23.07
N THR A 202 16.37 -8.68 21.97
CA THR A 202 16.39 -8.11 20.61
C THR A 202 15.57 -8.91 19.60
N PHE A 203 15.28 -8.31 18.45
CA PHE A 203 14.69 -8.98 17.30
C PHE A 203 15.23 -8.44 15.97
N SER A 204 15.14 -9.25 14.92
CA SER A 204 15.53 -8.89 13.55
C SER A 204 14.30 -8.87 12.63
N LEU A 205 14.30 -8.05 11.58
CA LEU A 205 13.19 -8.05 10.63
C LEU A 205 13.38 -9.18 9.61
N ASN A 206 12.29 -9.85 9.25
CA ASN A 206 12.29 -10.88 8.21
C ASN A 206 12.46 -10.26 6.81
N THR A 207 13.69 -10.21 6.32
CA THR A 207 14.07 -9.67 5.00
C THR A 207 13.58 -10.51 3.83
N ASP A 208 13.19 -11.75 4.05
CA ASP A 208 12.70 -12.67 3.02
C ASP A 208 11.24 -12.35 2.61
N ARG A 209 10.61 -11.37 3.27
CA ARG A 209 9.22 -10.96 3.04
C ARG A 209 9.14 -9.54 2.47
N GLU A 210 8.28 -9.36 1.48
CA GLU A 210 7.89 -8.03 0.99
C GLU A 210 7.21 -7.17 2.08
N GLY A 211 7.25 -5.84 1.90
CA GLY A 211 6.49 -4.91 2.75
C GLY A 211 7.28 -4.26 3.90
N LEU A 212 8.61 -4.39 3.90
CA LEU A 212 9.48 -3.72 4.86
C LEU A 212 9.76 -2.24 4.52
N LYS A 213 9.43 -1.76 3.31
CA LYS A 213 9.66 -0.37 2.84
C LYS A 213 11.03 0.18 3.27
N GLY A 214 12.11 -0.54 2.92
CA GLY A 214 13.48 -0.12 3.25
C GLY A 214 13.91 -0.29 4.71
N ALA A 215 13.03 -0.76 5.61
CA ALA A 215 13.40 -1.02 7.02
C ALA A 215 14.47 -2.11 7.16
N ALA A 216 14.62 -2.98 6.15
CA ALA A 216 15.70 -3.95 6.04
C ALA A 216 17.10 -3.32 5.91
N ARG A 217 17.20 -2.06 5.46
CA ARG A 217 18.47 -1.35 5.26
C ARG A 217 19.06 -0.75 6.54
N ARG A 218 18.35 -0.83 7.68
CA ARG A 218 18.75 -0.22 8.96
C ARG A 218 18.82 -1.28 10.06
N VAL A 219 19.91 -1.25 10.83
CA VAL A 219 20.21 -1.99 12.08
C VAL A 219 19.60 -3.40 12.14
N ASN A 220 20.46 -4.42 12.00
CA ASN A 220 20.04 -5.82 11.94
C ASN A 220 19.30 -6.28 13.21
N ARG A 221 19.65 -5.76 14.39
CA ARG A 221 19.02 -6.12 15.67
C ARG A 221 18.40 -4.91 16.38
N ARG A 222 17.11 -5.03 16.71
CA ARG A 222 16.28 -3.99 17.31
C ARG A 222 15.91 -4.40 18.74
N PRO A 223 15.84 -3.48 19.71
CA PRO A 223 15.45 -3.83 21.07
C PRO A 223 13.96 -4.19 21.15
N LEU A 224 13.62 -5.20 21.94
CA LEU A 224 12.24 -5.58 22.27
C LEU A 224 11.59 -4.62 23.27
N LEU A 225 12.40 -3.90 24.06
CA LEU A 225 11.94 -2.97 25.09
C LEU A 225 10.93 -3.65 26.03
N GLY A 226 9.83 -2.98 26.39
CA GLY A 226 8.79 -3.54 27.27
C GLY A 226 8.03 -4.76 26.72
N ALA A 227 8.30 -5.19 25.47
CA ALA A 227 7.61 -6.33 24.87
C ALA A 227 8.17 -7.69 25.27
N GLN A 228 9.38 -7.75 25.84
CA GLN A 228 10.11 -9.00 26.08
C GLN A 228 9.30 -10.00 26.93
N TRP A 229 8.75 -9.57 28.06
CA TRP A 229 7.97 -10.45 28.95
C TRP A 229 6.73 -11.04 28.27
N ALA A 230 5.96 -10.21 27.56
CA ALA A 230 4.76 -10.67 26.86
C ALA A 230 5.11 -11.65 25.73
N LEU A 231 6.25 -11.43 25.07
CA LEU A 231 6.73 -12.31 24.02
C LEU A 231 7.21 -13.65 24.57
N THR A 232 7.90 -13.67 25.72
CA THR A 232 8.28 -14.91 26.43
C THR A 232 7.04 -15.76 26.72
N ASN A 233 6.03 -15.19 27.39
CA ASN A 233 4.80 -15.92 27.73
C ASN A 233 4.09 -16.49 26.50
N TRP A 234 4.09 -15.75 25.39
CA TRP A 234 3.51 -16.24 24.15
C TRP A 234 4.31 -17.38 23.54
N LEU A 235 5.64 -17.24 23.49
CA LEU A 235 6.51 -18.27 22.95
C LEU A 235 6.39 -19.57 23.76
N GLU A 236 6.26 -19.53 25.09
CA GLU A 236 6.06 -20.74 25.91
C GLU A 236 4.85 -21.59 25.47
N VAL A 237 3.76 -20.94 25.06
CA VAL A 237 2.52 -21.64 24.65
C VAL A 237 2.30 -21.66 23.14
N HIS A 238 3.26 -21.16 22.36
CA HIS A 238 3.11 -21.02 20.91
C HIS A 238 2.98 -22.41 20.27
N PRO A 239 1.97 -22.63 19.41
CA PRO A 239 1.55 -23.96 18.99
C PRO A 239 2.58 -24.73 18.15
N ARG A 240 3.59 -24.04 17.62
CA ARG A 240 4.63 -24.63 16.77
C ARG A 240 6.03 -24.12 17.13
N MET A 241 6.35 -24.11 18.42
CA MET A 241 7.65 -23.66 18.93
C MET A 241 8.85 -24.40 18.35
N SER A 242 8.69 -25.68 17.99
CA SER A 242 9.76 -26.50 17.42
C SER A 242 10.22 -26.04 16.04
N SER A 243 9.47 -25.15 15.37
CA SER A 243 9.79 -24.71 14.01
C SER A 243 10.14 -23.23 13.98
N SER A 244 11.45 -22.95 13.90
CA SER A 244 12.02 -21.59 13.97
C SER A 244 11.61 -20.66 12.83
N VAL A 245 11.11 -21.21 11.70
CA VAL A 245 10.67 -20.45 10.52
C VAL A 245 9.22 -19.97 10.57
N ILE A 246 8.45 -20.37 11.59
CA ILE A 246 7.02 -20.07 11.67
C ILE A 246 6.79 -18.65 12.18
N PRO A 247 5.83 -17.90 11.60
CA PRO A 247 5.48 -16.58 12.09
C PRO A 247 5.00 -16.60 13.54
N ILE A 248 5.45 -15.64 14.35
CA ILE A 248 5.00 -15.49 15.74
C ILE A 248 3.50 -15.18 15.86
N THR A 249 2.82 -14.85 14.76
CA THR A 249 1.38 -14.55 14.70
C THR A 249 0.50 -15.79 14.57
N THR A 250 1.09 -16.98 14.43
CA THR A 250 0.38 -18.24 14.14
C THR A 250 -0.52 -18.68 15.29
N THR A 251 -1.73 -19.15 14.98
CA THR A 251 -2.64 -19.82 15.95
C THR A 251 -2.80 -21.30 15.65
N ARG A 252 -3.28 -22.06 16.65
CA ARG A 252 -3.88 -23.38 16.39
C ARG A 252 -5.11 -23.14 15.50
N ASN A 253 -5.16 -23.82 14.36
CA ASN A 253 -6.37 -23.89 13.54
C ASN A 253 -7.44 -24.70 14.28
#